data_AF-A0A8F1IFA6-F1
#
_entry.id   AF-A0A8F1IFA6-F1
#
_cell.length_a   1.000
_cell.length_b   1.000
_cell.length_c   1.000
_cell.angle_alpha   90.00
_cell.angle_beta   90.00
_cell.angle_gamma   90.00
#
_symmetry.space_group_name_H-M   'P 1'
#
loop_
_entity.id
_entity.type
_entity.pdbx_description
1 polymer ?
#
loop_
_entity_poly.entity_id
_entity_poly.type
_entity_poly.pdbx_seq_one_letter_code
_entity_poly.pdbx_strand_id
1 'polypeptide(L)'
;MAGIKLTSDFYRTIYDEFGKQASELAKELASVSQGKQIKSVDDALNAFDKFRNNLNKKYNIQDRMAISKALEAINQVHMAENFKLFSKAFGFTGKVIDRYDVAVELQKAVKTDNWRPFFVKLESLAAGRAASAVTAWAFSVMLGTPVGILGFAIIMAAVSALVNDKFIEQVNKLIGI
;
A
#
# COMPACT_ATOMS: atom_id res chain seq x y z
N MET A 1 10.21 -7.64 -20.50
CA MET A 1 10.45 -6.35 -19.84
C MET A 1 9.17 -5.61 -19.38
N ALA A 2 7.96 -6.11 -19.65
CA ALA A 2 6.69 -5.40 -19.33
C ALA A 2 6.54 -4.94 -17.87
N GLY A 3 6.95 -5.74 -16.87
CA GLY A 3 6.89 -5.34 -15.46
C GLY A 3 7.80 -4.15 -15.11
N ILE A 4 8.98 -4.05 -15.73
CA ILE A 4 9.91 -2.93 -15.49
C ILE A 4 9.31 -1.63 -16.04
N LYS A 5 8.73 -1.69 -17.25
CA LYS A 5 8.05 -0.54 -17.84
C LYS A 5 6.86 -0.09 -17.00
N LEU A 6 5.98 -1.03 -16.59
CA LEU A 6 4.83 -0.73 -15.72
C LEU A 6 5.27 -0.04 -14.43
N THR A 7 6.32 -0.54 -13.78
CA THR A 7 6.86 0.03 -12.56
C THR A 7 7.42 1.45 -12.77
N SER A 8 8.12 1.68 -13.88
CA SER A 8 8.61 3.01 -14.25
C SER A 8 7.45 3.98 -14.51
N ASP A 9 6.42 3.55 -15.25
CA ASP A 9 5.25 4.36 -15.57
C ASP A 9 4.47 4.69 -14.28
N PHE A 10 4.29 3.73 -13.38
CA PHE A 10 3.70 3.95 -12.06
C PHE A 10 4.44 5.04 -11.27
N TYR A 11 5.76 4.99 -11.21
CA TYR A 11 6.53 6.03 -10.51
C TYR A 11 6.38 7.41 -11.15
N ARG A 12 6.22 7.47 -12.48
CA ARG A 12 5.96 8.73 -13.18
C ARG A 12 4.57 9.26 -12.83
N THR A 13 3.55 8.41 -12.84
CA THR A 13 2.20 8.80 -12.40
C THR A 13 2.20 9.35 -10.97
N ILE A 14 2.86 8.68 -10.02
CA ILE A 14 2.97 9.19 -8.65
C ILE A 14 3.73 10.52 -8.59
N TYR A 15 4.76 10.71 -9.44
CA TYR A 15 5.46 11.99 -9.53
C TYR A 15 4.54 13.10 -10.04
N ASP A 16 3.81 12.83 -11.12
CA ASP A 16 2.93 13.80 -11.77
C ASP A 16 1.75 14.18 -10.85
N GLU A 17 1.21 13.22 -10.09
CA GLU A 17 0.06 13.45 -9.21
C GLU A 17 0.43 14.00 -7.82
N PHE A 18 1.50 13.47 -7.21
CA PHE A 18 1.82 13.68 -5.79
C PHE A 18 3.23 14.27 -5.56
N GLY A 19 3.99 14.49 -6.63
CA GLY A 19 5.30 15.10 -6.58
C GLY A 19 6.46 14.14 -6.30
N LYS A 20 7.66 14.71 -6.32
CA LYS A 20 8.94 14.00 -6.23
C LYS A 20 9.04 13.09 -5.00
N GLN A 21 8.68 13.61 -3.83
CA GLN A 21 8.83 12.88 -2.56
C GLN A 21 7.99 11.60 -2.52
N ALA A 22 6.75 11.64 -3.03
CA ALA A 22 5.88 10.46 -3.10
C ALA A 22 6.44 9.41 -4.07
N SER A 23 6.96 9.84 -5.21
CA SER A 23 7.58 8.94 -6.20
C SER A 23 8.85 8.29 -5.67
N GLU A 24 9.69 9.05 -4.96
CA GLU A 24 10.91 8.53 -4.31
C GLU A 24 10.59 7.54 -3.20
N LEU A 25 9.62 7.85 -2.33
CA LEU A 25 9.12 6.94 -1.31
C LEU A 25 8.66 5.61 -1.92
N ALA A 26 7.88 5.64 -3.00
CA ALA A 26 7.43 4.43 -3.69
C ALA A 26 8.62 3.62 -4.23
N LYS A 27 9.59 4.27 -4.88
CA LYS A 27 10.81 3.61 -5.39
C LYS A 27 11.62 2.96 -4.28
N GLU A 28 11.86 3.67 -3.19
CA GLU A 28 12.66 3.19 -2.06
C GLU A 28 11.97 2.02 -1.37
N LEU A 29 10.66 2.11 -1.11
CA LEU A 29 9.90 1.01 -0.51
C LEU A 29 9.95 -0.24 -1.39
N ALA A 30 9.73 -0.09 -2.70
CA ALA A 30 9.82 -1.19 -3.65
C ALA A 30 11.21 -1.83 -3.64
N SER A 31 12.29 -1.03 -3.68
CA SER A 31 13.66 -1.53 -3.62
C SER A 31 13.94 -2.28 -2.32
N VAL A 32 13.55 -1.71 -1.18
CA VAL A 32 13.79 -2.29 0.15
C VAL A 32 12.97 -3.56 0.37
N SER A 33 11.81 -3.68 -0.25
CA SER A 33 10.97 -4.87 -0.14
C SER A 33 11.56 -6.13 -0.79
N GLN A 34 12.46 -5.96 -1.76
CA GLN A 34 13.05 -7.07 -2.50
C GLN A 34 13.96 -7.91 -1.60
N GLY A 35 13.72 -9.22 -1.55
CA GLY A 35 14.49 -10.15 -0.72
C GLY A 35 14.24 -10.03 0.79
N LYS A 36 13.35 -9.14 1.24
CA LYS A 36 13.01 -8.99 2.66
C LYS A 36 11.76 -9.76 3.04
N GLN A 37 11.67 -10.08 4.32
CA GLN A 37 10.46 -10.58 4.95
C GLN A 37 9.69 -9.45 5.62
N ILE A 38 8.36 -9.58 5.67
CA ILE A 38 7.51 -8.68 6.45
C ILE A 38 7.72 -8.88 7.95
N LYS A 39 7.55 -7.80 8.71
CA LYS A 39 7.42 -7.80 10.17
C LYS A 39 6.15 -8.54 10.60
N SER A 40 6.03 -8.81 11.90
CA SER A 40 4.80 -9.37 12.48
C SER A 40 3.64 -8.37 12.37
N VAL A 41 2.41 -8.86 12.39
CA VAL A 41 1.20 -8.01 12.45
C VAL A 41 1.22 -7.10 13.66
N ASP A 42 1.70 -7.57 14.81
CA ASP A 42 1.75 -6.78 16.05
C ASP A 42 2.76 -5.62 15.94
N ASP A 43 3.96 -5.88 15.41
CA ASP A 43 4.95 -4.84 15.17
C ASP A 43 4.46 -3.80 14.15
N ALA A 44 3.80 -4.28 13.09
CA ALA A 44 3.24 -3.41 12.06
C ALA A 44 2.10 -2.54 12.62
N LEU A 45 1.19 -3.09 13.41
CA LEU A 45 0.13 -2.32 14.06
C LEU A 45 0.72 -1.25 14.99
N ASN A 46 1.71 -1.61 15.81
CA ASN A 46 2.39 -0.67 16.70
C ASN A 46 3.06 0.49 15.95
N ALA A 47 3.69 0.20 14.81
CA ALA A 47 4.30 1.22 13.96
C ALA A 47 3.23 2.11 13.28
N PHE A 48 2.16 1.49 12.78
CA PHE A 48 1.09 2.16 12.06
C PHE A 48 0.21 3.03 12.97
N ASP A 49 0.02 2.66 14.23
CA ASP A 49 -0.82 3.41 15.17
C ASP A 49 -0.32 4.85 15.37
N LYS A 50 0.99 5.09 15.28
CA LYS A 50 1.54 6.47 15.31
C LYS A 50 1.04 7.31 14.14
N PHE A 51 1.09 6.77 12.92
CA PHE A 51 0.54 7.41 11.72
C PHE A 51 -0.95 7.64 11.86
N ARG A 52 -1.70 6.59 12.21
CA ARG A 52 -3.15 6.61 12.39
C ARG A 52 -3.61 7.67 13.39
N ASN A 53 -2.92 7.77 14.53
CA ASN A 53 -3.26 8.74 15.57
C ASN A 53 -3.08 10.19 15.10
N ASN A 54 -2.03 10.48 14.34
CA ASN A 54 -1.81 11.81 13.77
C ASN A 54 -2.78 12.11 12.62
N LEU A 55 -3.06 11.10 11.78
CA LEU A 55 -4.04 11.16 10.70
C LEU A 55 -5.42 11.54 11.25
N ASN A 56 -5.90 10.83 12.26
CA ASN A 56 -7.23 11.03 12.86
C ASN A 56 -7.38 12.37 13.61
N LYS A 57 -6.27 13.03 13.97
CA LYS A 57 -6.31 14.39 14.54
C LYS A 57 -6.52 15.46 13.47
N LYS A 58 -6.03 15.25 12.25
CA LYS A 58 -6.06 16.23 11.16
C LYS A 58 -7.21 15.99 10.18
N TYR A 59 -7.49 14.74 9.85
CA TYR A 59 -8.45 14.34 8.84
C TYR A 59 -9.70 13.72 9.48
N ASN A 60 -10.86 14.09 8.96
CA ASN A 60 -12.13 13.61 9.50
C ASN A 60 -12.53 12.26 8.84
N ILE A 61 -13.69 11.73 9.23
CA ILE A 61 -14.20 10.48 8.66
C ILE A 61 -14.63 10.63 7.18
N GLN A 62 -15.10 11.81 6.76
CA GLN A 62 -15.54 12.05 5.38
C GLN A 62 -14.36 12.00 4.40
N ASP A 63 -13.21 12.58 4.78
CA ASP A 63 -11.97 12.50 4.01
C ASP A 63 -11.55 11.03 3.78
N ARG A 64 -11.72 10.20 4.81
CA ARG A 64 -11.46 8.76 4.76
C ARG A 64 -12.51 7.99 3.96
N MET A 65 -13.78 8.38 4.03
CA MET A 65 -14.86 7.75 3.27
C MET A 65 -14.69 7.90 1.76
N ALA A 66 -14.12 9.00 1.28
CA ALA A 66 -13.80 9.18 -0.15
C ALA A 66 -12.83 8.10 -0.66
N ILE A 67 -11.84 7.73 0.15
CA ILE A 67 -10.89 6.65 -0.16
C ILE A 67 -11.62 5.32 -0.21
N SER A 68 -12.48 5.06 0.78
CA SER A 68 -13.27 3.83 0.82
C SER A 68 -14.13 3.65 -0.43
N LYS A 69 -14.75 4.73 -0.92
CA LYS A 69 -15.52 4.73 -2.17
C LYS A 69 -14.63 4.53 -3.40
N ALA A 70 -13.42 5.09 -3.42
CA ALA A 70 -12.46 4.83 -4.50
C ALA A 70 -12.05 3.35 -4.55
N LEU A 71 -11.84 2.72 -3.38
CA LEU A 71 -11.50 1.29 -3.29
C LEU A 71 -12.64 0.36 -3.75
N GLU A 72 -13.90 0.79 -3.62
CA GLU A 72 -15.06 0.05 -4.16
C GLU A 72 -15.04 -0.03 -5.69
N ALA A 73 -14.38 0.91 -6.36
CA ALA A 73 -14.30 0.97 -7.82
C ALA A 73 -13.15 0.13 -8.41
N ILE A 74 -12.40 -0.62 -7.58
CA ILE A 74 -11.28 -1.44 -8.04
C ILE A 74 -11.77 -2.50 -9.03
N ASN A 75 -11.16 -2.51 -10.22
CA ASN A 75 -11.31 -3.60 -11.16
C ASN A 75 -10.41 -4.78 -10.74
N GLN A 76 -11.03 -5.88 -10.31
CA GLN A 76 -10.33 -7.06 -9.79
C GLN A 76 -9.39 -7.70 -10.83
N VAL A 77 -9.78 -7.70 -12.10
CA VAL A 77 -8.99 -8.29 -13.19
C VAL A 77 -7.72 -7.47 -13.41
N HIS A 78 -7.86 -6.16 -13.60
CA HIS A 78 -6.70 -5.27 -13.78
C HIS A 78 -5.78 -5.28 -12.56
N MET A 79 -6.34 -5.28 -11.34
CA MET A 79 -5.55 -5.40 -10.11
C MET A 79 -4.74 -6.71 -10.10
N ALA A 80 -5.36 -7.83 -10.47
CA ALA A 80 -4.67 -9.11 -10.51
C ALA A 80 -3.55 -9.16 -11.57
N GLU A 81 -3.77 -8.54 -12.73
CA GLU A 81 -2.77 -8.42 -13.80
C GLU A 81 -1.60 -7.52 -13.38
N ASN A 82 -1.90 -6.34 -12.84
CA ASN A 82 -0.92 -5.39 -12.33
C ASN A 82 -0.10 -6.03 -11.21
N PHE A 83 -0.75 -6.70 -10.25
CA PHE A 83 -0.06 -7.43 -9.19
C PHE A 83 0.94 -8.44 -9.74
N LYS A 84 0.56 -9.22 -10.76
CA LYS A 84 1.45 -10.22 -11.38
C LYS A 84 2.68 -9.55 -12.00
N LEU A 85 2.50 -8.41 -12.66
CA LEU A 85 3.57 -7.65 -13.29
C LEU A 85 4.52 -7.01 -12.26
N PHE A 86 3.97 -6.36 -11.22
CA PHE A 86 4.75 -5.80 -10.11
C PHE A 86 5.48 -6.89 -9.33
N SER A 87 4.81 -8.00 -9.01
CA SER A 87 5.41 -9.16 -8.34
C SER A 87 6.64 -9.64 -9.08
N LYS A 88 6.52 -9.83 -10.41
CA LYS A 88 7.64 -10.23 -11.26
C LYS A 88 8.75 -9.18 -11.27
N ALA A 89 8.40 -7.89 -11.31
CA ALA A 89 9.38 -6.80 -11.26
C ALA A 89 10.13 -6.74 -9.92
N PHE A 90 9.51 -7.16 -8.82
CA PHE A 90 10.09 -7.18 -7.47
C PHE A 90 10.67 -8.54 -7.07
N GLY A 91 10.83 -9.46 -8.03
CA GLY A 91 11.42 -10.78 -7.80
C GLY A 91 10.53 -11.76 -7.03
N PHE A 92 9.24 -11.47 -6.88
CA PHE A 92 8.28 -12.38 -6.24
C PHE A 92 7.61 -13.29 -7.28
N THR A 93 7.68 -14.61 -7.04
CA THR A 93 7.13 -15.65 -7.92
C THR A 93 6.08 -16.53 -7.24
N GLY A 94 5.73 -16.22 -5.98
CA GLY A 94 4.74 -16.98 -5.21
C GLY A 94 3.32 -16.87 -5.79
N LYS A 95 2.51 -17.89 -5.55
CA LYS A 95 1.08 -17.88 -5.90
C LYS A 95 0.30 -17.14 -4.81
N VAL A 96 -0.53 -16.18 -5.21
CA VAL A 96 -1.41 -15.42 -4.32
C VAL A 96 -2.81 -15.40 -4.91
N ILE A 97 -3.80 -15.79 -4.10
CA ILE A 97 -5.20 -15.97 -4.51
C ILE A 97 -6.06 -14.80 -4.00
N ASP A 98 -5.93 -14.41 -2.73
CA ASP A 98 -6.89 -13.52 -2.05
C ASP A 98 -6.55 -12.02 -2.12
N ARG A 99 -6.16 -11.51 -3.29
CA ARG A 99 -5.62 -10.12 -3.41
C ARG A 99 -6.70 -9.05 -3.26
N TYR A 100 -7.89 -9.32 -3.79
CA TYR A 100 -9.01 -8.38 -3.74
C TYR A 100 -9.59 -8.26 -2.34
N ASP A 101 -9.69 -9.37 -1.60
CA ASP A 101 -10.16 -9.36 -0.22
C ASP A 101 -9.34 -8.44 0.69
N VAL A 102 -8.03 -8.32 0.44
CA VAL A 102 -7.18 -7.38 1.17
C VAL A 102 -7.62 -5.93 0.93
N ALA A 103 -8.07 -5.58 -0.29
CA ALA A 103 -8.61 -4.26 -0.60
C ALA A 103 -9.99 -4.04 0.06
N VAL A 104 -10.80 -5.09 0.18
CA VAL A 104 -12.05 -5.06 0.94
C VAL A 104 -11.80 -4.82 2.44
N GLU A 105 -10.79 -5.48 3.02
CA GLU A 105 -10.41 -5.21 4.42
C GLU A 105 -9.80 -3.83 4.61
N LEU A 106 -9.06 -3.30 3.63
CA LEU A 106 -8.61 -1.90 3.64
C LEU A 106 -9.82 -0.94 3.65
N GLN A 107 -10.81 -1.17 2.80
CA GLN A 107 -12.03 -0.39 2.73
C GLN A 107 -12.75 -0.35 4.08
N LYS A 108 -12.85 -1.50 4.76
CA LYS A 108 -13.44 -1.61 6.11
C LYS A 108 -12.59 -0.90 7.16
N ALA A 109 -11.27 -1.06 7.13
CA ALA A 109 -10.36 -0.42 8.07
C ALA A 109 -10.43 1.11 7.97
N VAL A 110 -10.47 1.65 6.76
CA VAL A 110 -10.62 3.09 6.52
C VAL A 110 -11.98 3.62 7.04
N LYS A 111 -13.07 2.85 6.92
CA LYS A 111 -14.41 3.21 7.42
C LYS A 111 -14.55 3.12 8.93
N THR A 112 -14.03 2.06 9.52
CA THR A 112 -14.30 1.66 10.93
C THR A 112 -13.15 1.97 11.88
N ASP A 113 -11.99 2.37 11.34
CA ASP A 113 -10.74 2.54 12.06
C ASP A 113 -10.25 1.26 12.79
N ASN A 114 -10.73 0.08 12.37
CA ASN A 114 -10.26 -1.21 12.84
C ASN A 114 -9.27 -1.83 11.85
N TRP A 115 -7.97 -1.73 12.15
CA TRP A 115 -6.89 -2.07 11.21
C TRP A 115 -6.38 -3.52 11.33
N ARG A 116 -6.60 -4.20 12.46
CA ARG A 116 -6.06 -5.55 12.67
C ARG A 116 -6.52 -6.55 11.59
N PRO A 117 -7.81 -6.63 11.20
CA PRO A 117 -8.24 -7.54 10.14
C PRO A 117 -7.51 -7.31 8.82
N PHE A 118 -7.30 -6.04 8.45
CA PHE A 118 -6.56 -5.66 7.26
C PHE A 118 -5.10 -6.12 7.32
N PHE A 119 -4.38 -5.85 8.42
CA PHE A 119 -2.98 -6.30 8.56
C PHE A 119 -2.85 -7.82 8.53
N VAL A 120 -3.77 -8.56 9.16
CA VAL A 120 -3.79 -10.03 9.12
C VAL A 120 -4.00 -10.54 7.69
N LYS A 121 -4.95 -9.98 6.95
CA LYS A 121 -5.20 -10.39 5.57
C LYS A 121 -4.01 -9.99 4.66
N LEU A 122 -3.41 -8.83 4.89
CA LEU A 122 -2.22 -8.38 4.15
C LEU A 122 -0.98 -9.26 4.44
N GLU A 123 -0.81 -9.75 5.68
CA GLU A 123 0.20 -10.75 6.02
C GLU A 123 -0.06 -12.08 5.28
N SER A 124 -1.32 -12.53 5.20
CA SER A 124 -1.68 -13.76 4.48
C SER A 124 -1.36 -13.71 2.97
N LEU A 125 -1.37 -12.50 2.38
CA LEU A 125 -0.98 -12.26 0.99
C LEU A 125 0.53 -12.45 0.77
N ALA A 126 1.34 -12.20 1.80
CA ALA A 126 2.78 -12.33 1.75
C ALA A 126 3.20 -13.80 1.79
N ALA A 127 2.98 -14.55 0.71
CA ALA A 127 3.40 -15.95 0.63
C ALA A 127 4.91 -16.07 0.94
N GLY A 128 5.28 -16.96 1.86
CA GLY A 128 6.66 -17.06 2.36
C GLY A 128 7.15 -15.81 3.11
N ARG A 129 6.21 -14.98 3.61
CA ARG A 129 6.43 -13.67 4.25
C ARG A 129 7.12 -12.65 3.35
N ALA A 130 7.05 -12.78 2.03
CA ALA A 130 7.76 -11.88 1.11
C ALA A 130 7.22 -10.44 1.16
N ALA A 131 8.06 -9.47 1.54
CA ALA A 131 7.72 -8.05 1.57
C ALA A 131 7.39 -7.48 0.16
N SER A 132 8.01 -8.04 -0.87
CA SER A 132 7.75 -7.69 -2.27
C SER A 132 6.31 -8.00 -2.70
N ALA A 133 5.67 -9.02 -2.13
CA ALA A 133 4.26 -9.33 -2.41
C ALA A 133 3.33 -8.23 -1.88
N VAL A 134 3.53 -7.79 -0.63
CA VAL A 134 2.76 -6.71 -0.01
C VAL A 134 2.95 -5.39 -0.77
N THR A 135 4.18 -5.11 -1.21
CA THR A 135 4.49 -3.90 -1.98
C THR A 135 3.88 -3.94 -3.39
N ALA A 136 3.93 -5.10 -4.06
CA ALA A 136 3.25 -5.31 -5.34
C ALA A 136 1.73 -5.15 -5.22
N TRP A 137 1.15 -5.61 -4.11
CA TRP A 137 -0.27 -5.41 -3.81
C TRP A 137 -0.63 -3.93 -3.71
N ALA A 138 0.12 -3.14 -2.93
CA ALA A 138 -0.14 -1.71 -2.80
C ALA A 138 -0.10 -0.99 -4.15
N PHE A 139 0.90 -1.29 -4.99
CA PHE A 139 1.02 -0.66 -6.31
C PHE A 139 -0.11 -1.11 -7.25
N SER A 140 -0.54 -2.37 -7.16
CA SER A 140 -1.67 -2.86 -7.94
C SER A 140 -3.01 -2.23 -7.55
N VAL A 141 -3.19 -1.87 -6.28
CA VAL A 141 -4.36 -1.13 -5.80
C VAL A 141 -4.33 0.30 -6.27
N MET A 142 -3.18 0.98 -6.14
CA MET A 142 -3.06 2.40 -6.48
C MET A 142 -3.06 2.64 -7.99
N LEU A 143 -2.57 1.70 -8.79
CA LEU A 143 -2.55 1.84 -10.24
C LEU A 143 -3.97 1.74 -10.82
N GLY A 144 -4.50 2.88 -11.27
CA GLY A 144 -5.83 2.98 -11.87
C GLY A 144 -6.97 3.22 -10.88
N THR A 145 -6.67 3.35 -9.58
CA THR A 145 -7.67 3.70 -8.55
C THR A 145 -7.41 5.13 -8.06
N PRO A 146 -8.38 6.06 -8.20
CA PRO A 146 -8.18 7.46 -7.83
C PRO A 146 -8.31 7.68 -6.31
N VAL A 147 -7.39 7.08 -5.54
CA VAL A 147 -7.39 7.14 -4.06
C VAL A 147 -6.93 8.50 -3.51
N GLY A 148 -6.33 9.35 -4.36
CA GLY A 148 -5.76 10.64 -3.98
C GLY A 148 -4.57 10.55 -3.02
N ILE A 149 -4.00 11.70 -2.66
CA ILE A 149 -2.80 11.75 -1.80
C ILE A 149 -3.03 11.16 -0.40
N LEU A 150 -4.24 11.31 0.14
CA LEU A 150 -4.58 10.76 1.45
C LEU A 150 -4.66 9.22 1.41
N GLY A 151 -5.30 8.66 0.38
CA GLY A 151 -5.35 7.22 0.18
C GLY A 151 -3.98 6.62 -0.13
N PHE A 152 -3.18 7.31 -0.94
CA PHE A 152 -1.77 6.96 -1.15
C PHE A 152 -1.01 6.89 0.17
N ALA A 153 -1.11 7.94 1.01
CA ALA A 153 -0.42 7.97 2.30
C ALA A 153 -0.85 6.83 3.23
N ILE A 154 -2.16 6.56 3.35
CA ILE A 154 -2.66 5.46 4.18
C ILE A 154 -2.12 4.10 3.71
N ILE A 155 -2.19 3.82 2.41
CA ILE A 155 -1.70 2.55 1.84
C ILE A 155 -0.19 2.42 2.06
N MET A 156 0.57 3.48 1.79
CA MET A 156 2.03 3.50 1.93
C MET A 156 2.47 3.38 3.39
N ALA A 157 1.79 4.03 4.34
CA ALA A 157 2.06 3.87 5.77
C ALA A 157 1.83 2.43 6.22
N ALA A 158 0.73 1.79 5.80
CA ALA A 158 0.43 0.43 6.21
C ALA A 158 1.41 -0.60 5.65
N VAL A 159 1.78 -0.49 4.37
CA VAL A 159 2.81 -1.36 3.79
C VAL A 159 4.17 -1.09 4.41
N SER A 160 4.51 0.17 4.65
CA SER A 160 5.75 0.54 5.33
C SER A 160 5.82 -0.04 6.74
N ALA A 161 4.72 -0.08 7.49
CA ALA A 161 4.68 -0.71 8.79
C ALA A 161 5.05 -2.22 8.74
N LEU A 162 4.65 -2.93 7.68
CA LEU A 162 5.03 -4.34 7.46
C LEU A 162 6.43 -4.52 6.88
N VAL A 163 6.93 -3.58 6.07
CA VAL A 163 8.19 -3.73 5.32
C VAL A 163 9.36 -3.04 6.01
N ASN A 164 9.20 -1.75 6.33
CA ASN A 164 10.19 -0.91 6.99
C ASN A 164 9.52 0.37 7.52
N ASP A 165 9.30 0.42 8.83
CA ASP A 165 8.60 1.50 9.53
C ASP A 165 9.30 2.86 9.45
N LYS A 166 10.59 2.90 9.09
CA LYS A 166 11.33 4.16 8.85
C LYS A 166 10.66 5.06 7.80
N PHE A 167 9.90 4.47 6.88
CA PHE A 167 9.19 5.22 5.85
C PHE A 167 7.93 5.93 6.36
N ILE A 168 7.40 5.58 7.53
CA ILE A 168 6.19 6.21 8.09
C ILE A 168 6.38 7.72 8.30
N GLU A 169 7.58 8.15 8.73
CA GLU A 169 7.88 9.57 8.88
C GLU A 169 7.88 10.32 7.55
N GLN A 170 8.34 9.68 6.47
CA GLN A 170 8.27 10.26 5.13
C GLN A 170 6.82 10.37 4.66
N VAL A 171 6.00 9.34 4.93
CA VAL A 171 4.57 9.35 4.63
C VAL A 171 3.85 10.47 5.37
N ASN A 172 4.13 10.65 6.67
CA ASN A 172 3.57 11.74 7.48
C ASN A 172 3.82 13.11 6.84
N LYS A 173 5.03 13.35 6.35
CA LYS A 173 5.41 14.61 5.69
C LYS A 173 4.62 14.89 4.42
N LEU A 174 4.26 13.85 3.64
CA LEU A 174 3.48 14.02 2.40
C LEU A 174 2.11 14.64 2.64
N ILE A 175 1.50 14.36 3.80
CA ILE A 175 0.18 14.88 4.18
C ILE A 175 0.26 15.88 5.33
N GLY A 176 1.47 16.27 5.75
CA GLY A 176 1.74 17.28 6.78
C GLY A 176 1.17 16.93 8.16
N ILE A 177 1.45 15.72 8.67
CA ILE A 177 1.09 15.26 10.02
C ILE A 177 2.30 14.76 10.82
#